data_AF-A0A926ZI47-F1
#
_entry.id   AF-A0A926ZI47-F1
#
_cell.length_a   1.000
_cell.length_b   1.000
_cell.length_c   1.000
_cell.angle_alpha   90.00
_cell.angle_beta   90.00
_cell.angle_gamma   90.00
#
_symmetry.space_group_name_H-M   'P 1'
#
loop_
_entity.id
_entity.type
_entity.pdbx_description
1 polymer ?
#
loop_
_entity_poly.entity_id
_entity_poly.type
_entity_poly.pdbx_seq_one_letter_code
_entity_poly.pdbx_strand_id
1 'polypeptide(L)'
;MELKEAQERCLNSLVWAINELGSQITRTEVEPIAELIIQTMTGPWRYFHTPEHIFDVGGEEHPIEVLAALFHDLVYVQVDQGVSFNISSYITPFVRDVRGQLVIRDSTQLTKDLMFEIVSTVFGFSPGQTLSPFAGQNEFLSAAIAAKCLKPFLSPSVIAQIAACIEATIPFRPKLESGFSAMDMLYQRLINANKQFNFGWTDAETCEVVKRAVRLANRDVENFASTNSADFLDNTWNLLPETNHELPNANSYTVQVYRKSLQKMEGFMNFLKPELVFQQFMGEPNEETYRNMLERTRKNLEVAKLYLGSKLTTIAILEALSYRMGRDIPLSTMMGELPDINVKSAALQHFIPNIDEGYQPKNELESEVLELLAKGRNKDSPYDIKNSPVTTFIIKSIGFDSGGYLLQKAKDFFNGKIEAEEFLKECDPYAIKTVIEAVGQLFESRKMALRGIN
;
A
#
# COMPACT_ATOMS: atom_id res chain seq x y z
N MET A 1 -9.23 11.03 -11.06
CA MET A 1 -9.57 11.08 -12.49
C MET A 1 -11.01 10.67 -12.66
N GLU A 2 -11.73 11.23 -13.63
CA GLU A 2 -13.10 10.78 -13.93
C GLU A 2 -13.08 9.39 -14.59
N LEU A 3 -14.07 8.54 -14.30
CA LEU A 3 -14.11 7.15 -14.79
C LEU A 3 -13.95 7.05 -16.33
N LYS A 4 -14.62 7.95 -17.06
CA LYS A 4 -14.55 7.99 -18.53
C LYS A 4 -13.17 8.38 -19.05
N GLU A 5 -12.49 9.29 -18.36
CA GLU A 5 -11.14 9.72 -18.71
C GLU A 5 -10.15 8.57 -18.47
N ALA A 6 -10.30 7.85 -17.35
CA ALA A 6 -9.51 6.65 -17.04
C ALA A 6 -9.68 5.56 -18.12
N GLN A 7 -10.92 5.29 -18.53
CA GLN A 7 -11.22 4.31 -19.57
C GLN A 7 -10.63 4.70 -20.92
N GLU A 8 -10.75 5.96 -21.31
CA GLU A 8 -10.19 6.49 -22.54
C GLU A 8 -8.65 6.42 -22.55
N ARG A 9 -7.99 6.79 -21.44
CA ARG A 9 -6.52 6.67 -21.30
C ARG A 9 -6.06 5.22 -21.34
N CYS A 10 -6.76 4.31 -20.68
CA CYS A 10 -6.47 2.87 -20.73
C CYS A 10 -6.63 2.32 -22.14
N LEU A 11 -7.70 2.69 -22.85
CA LEU A 11 -7.96 2.27 -24.22
C LEU A 11 -6.87 2.76 -25.17
N ASN A 12 -6.48 4.03 -25.07
CA ASN A 12 -5.39 4.61 -25.87
C ASN A 12 -4.06 3.89 -25.61
N SER A 13 -3.77 3.55 -24.34
CA SER A 13 -2.56 2.83 -23.95
C SER A 13 -2.52 1.41 -24.51
N LEU A 14 -3.64 0.67 -24.46
CA LEU A 14 -3.78 -0.67 -25.05
C LEU A 14 -3.56 -0.64 -26.57
N VAL A 15 -4.24 0.28 -27.26
CA VAL A 15 -4.15 0.41 -28.72
C VAL A 15 -2.73 0.73 -29.14
N TRP A 16 -2.10 1.72 -28.50
CA TRP A 16 -0.72 2.09 -28.79
C TRP A 16 0.23 0.91 -28.55
N ALA A 17 0.21 0.31 -27.36
CA ALA A 17 1.19 -0.69 -26.99
C ALA A 17 1.09 -1.97 -27.83
N ILE A 18 -0.12 -2.41 -28.18
CA ILE A 18 -0.32 -3.60 -29.02
C ILE A 18 0.12 -3.34 -30.47
N ASN A 19 -0.16 -2.14 -31.00
CA ASN A 19 0.29 -1.73 -32.34
C ASN A 19 1.83 -1.65 -32.44
N GLU A 20 2.50 -1.09 -31.43
CA GLU A 20 3.97 -1.05 -31.36
C GLU A 20 4.60 -2.46 -31.29
N LEU A 21 3.86 -3.45 -30.80
CA LEU A 21 4.28 -4.86 -30.76
C LEU A 21 3.96 -5.63 -32.06
N GLY A 22 3.53 -4.91 -33.11
CA GLY A 22 3.38 -5.44 -34.46
C GLY A 22 1.99 -5.95 -34.83
N SER A 23 0.99 -5.76 -33.97
CA SER A 23 -0.38 -6.20 -34.21
C SER A 23 -1.28 -5.01 -34.51
N GLN A 24 -1.85 -4.95 -35.71
CA GLN A 24 -2.79 -3.89 -36.07
C GLN A 24 -4.18 -4.16 -35.49
N ILE A 25 -4.54 -3.41 -34.45
CA ILE A 25 -5.84 -3.51 -33.78
C ILE A 25 -6.64 -2.23 -33.89
N THR A 26 -7.96 -2.38 -33.86
CA THR A 26 -8.91 -1.29 -33.72
C THR A 26 -9.30 -1.07 -32.27
N ARG A 27 -9.77 0.13 -31.95
CA ARG A 27 -10.24 0.48 -30.60
C ARG A 27 -11.34 -0.48 -30.11
N THR A 28 -12.28 -0.83 -30.99
CA THR A 28 -13.43 -1.69 -30.67
C THR A 28 -13.01 -3.10 -30.23
N GLU A 29 -11.88 -3.60 -30.71
CA GLU A 29 -11.39 -4.94 -30.34
C GLU A 29 -10.87 -5.02 -28.89
N VAL A 30 -10.37 -3.91 -28.34
CA VAL A 30 -9.76 -3.85 -27.00
C VAL A 30 -10.53 -2.99 -26.01
N GLU A 31 -11.59 -2.32 -26.43
CA GLU A 31 -12.51 -1.56 -25.57
C GLU A 31 -13.06 -2.40 -24.40
N PRO A 32 -13.50 -3.67 -24.59
CA PRO A 32 -13.93 -4.52 -23.47
C PRO A 32 -12.80 -4.82 -22.47
N ILE A 33 -11.53 -4.81 -22.91
CA ILE A 33 -10.37 -5.02 -22.05
C ILE A 33 -10.11 -3.76 -21.21
N ALA A 34 -10.18 -2.58 -21.82
CA ALA A 34 -10.07 -1.31 -21.09
C ALA A 34 -11.17 -1.18 -20.02
N GLU A 35 -12.41 -1.54 -20.36
CA GLU A 35 -13.53 -1.54 -19.42
C GLU A 35 -13.28 -2.51 -18.26
N LEU A 36 -12.82 -3.74 -18.55
CA LEU A 36 -12.49 -4.74 -17.52
C LEU A 36 -11.42 -4.23 -16.54
N ILE A 37 -10.36 -3.62 -17.06
CA ILE A 37 -9.26 -3.07 -16.25
C ILE A 37 -9.79 -1.95 -15.36
N ILE A 38 -10.43 -0.94 -15.93
CA ILE A 38 -10.85 0.21 -15.15
C ILE A 38 -11.92 -0.16 -14.11
N GLN A 39 -12.89 -1.00 -14.45
CA GLN A 39 -13.92 -1.42 -13.50
C GLN A 39 -13.35 -2.11 -12.25
N THR A 40 -12.34 -2.96 -12.44
CA THR A 40 -11.70 -3.68 -11.31
C THR A 40 -10.83 -2.76 -10.46
N MET A 41 -10.24 -1.72 -11.04
CA MET A 41 -9.43 -0.72 -10.31
C MET A 41 -10.26 0.35 -9.61
N THR A 42 -11.57 0.44 -9.86
CA THR A 42 -12.48 1.42 -9.23
C THR A 42 -13.32 0.84 -8.09
N GLY A 43 -12.85 -0.26 -7.47
CA GLY A 43 -13.48 -0.83 -6.29
C GLY A 43 -13.50 0.18 -5.12
N PRO A 44 -14.49 0.09 -4.20
CA PRO A 44 -14.65 1.07 -3.10
C PRO A 44 -13.49 1.07 -2.09
N TRP A 45 -12.63 0.05 -2.14
CA TRP A 45 -11.48 -0.11 -1.24
C TRP A 45 -10.14 0.18 -1.92
N ARG A 46 -10.13 0.56 -3.21
CA ARG A 46 -8.93 0.90 -3.97
C ARG A 46 -8.62 2.39 -3.78
N TYR A 47 -7.63 2.69 -2.95
CA TYR A 47 -7.20 4.06 -2.62
C TYR A 47 -5.78 4.36 -3.08
N PHE A 48 -4.92 3.35 -3.10
CA PHE A 48 -3.58 3.38 -3.65
C PHE A 48 -3.54 2.68 -5.01
N HIS A 49 -4.09 1.47 -5.10
CA HIS A 49 -4.08 0.68 -6.34
C HIS A 49 -5.24 1.10 -7.26
N THR A 50 -5.13 2.30 -7.84
CA THR A 50 -6.16 2.98 -8.67
C THR A 50 -5.77 3.02 -10.16
N PRO A 51 -6.68 3.49 -11.06
CA PRO A 51 -6.31 3.75 -12.45
C PRO A 51 -5.12 4.70 -12.65
N GLU A 52 -4.98 5.73 -11.82
CA GLU A 52 -3.83 6.64 -11.87
C GLU A 52 -2.52 5.88 -11.61
N HIS A 53 -2.51 5.02 -10.59
CA HIS A 53 -1.34 4.22 -10.23
C HIS A 53 -0.86 3.35 -11.39
N ILE A 54 -1.74 2.58 -12.04
CA ILE A 54 -1.32 1.72 -13.17
C ILE A 54 -0.76 2.51 -14.36
N PHE A 55 -1.17 3.77 -14.54
CA PHE A 55 -0.61 4.62 -15.60
C PHE A 55 0.75 5.18 -15.23
N ASP A 56 0.94 5.58 -13.97
CA ASP A 56 2.22 6.07 -13.47
C ASP A 56 3.27 4.94 -13.51
N VAL A 57 2.90 3.73 -13.10
CA VAL A 57 3.76 2.53 -13.17
C VAL A 57 4.12 2.16 -14.60
N GLY A 58 3.17 2.27 -15.53
CA GLY A 58 3.37 1.91 -16.94
C GLY A 58 4.34 2.82 -17.67
N GLY A 59 4.40 4.11 -17.30
CA GLY A 59 5.10 5.13 -18.07
C GLY A 59 4.57 5.20 -19.51
N GLU A 60 5.38 5.73 -20.43
CA GLU A 60 4.94 6.00 -21.81
C GLU A 60 5.91 5.46 -22.88
N GLU A 61 7.03 4.86 -22.48
CA GLU A 61 8.13 4.57 -23.41
C GLU A 61 8.12 3.15 -23.97
N HIS A 62 7.73 2.15 -23.17
CA HIS A 62 7.92 0.75 -23.55
C HIS A 62 6.59 -0.04 -23.56
N PRO A 63 6.16 -0.61 -24.70
CA PRO A 63 4.83 -1.22 -24.83
C PRO A 63 4.59 -2.41 -23.91
N ILE A 64 5.60 -3.27 -23.70
CA ILE A 64 5.49 -4.39 -22.73
C ILE A 64 5.35 -3.91 -21.28
N GLU A 65 6.05 -2.84 -20.89
CA GLU A 65 5.95 -2.30 -19.53
C GLU A 65 4.57 -1.68 -19.31
N VAL A 66 4.07 -0.91 -20.28
CA VAL A 66 2.71 -0.36 -20.26
C VAL A 66 1.67 -1.47 -20.15
N LEU A 67 1.73 -2.49 -21.01
CA LEU A 67 0.78 -3.61 -20.94
C LEU A 67 0.87 -4.38 -19.62
N ALA A 68 2.06 -4.56 -19.05
CA ALA A 68 2.19 -5.21 -17.74
C ALA A 68 1.58 -4.36 -16.63
N ALA A 69 1.86 -3.05 -16.59
CA ALA A 69 1.34 -2.13 -15.58
C ALA A 69 -0.18 -2.09 -15.57
N LEU A 70 -0.82 -2.05 -16.75
CA LEU A 70 -2.28 -2.02 -16.86
C LEU A 70 -2.97 -3.23 -16.21
N PHE A 71 -2.26 -4.34 -16.03
CA PHE A 71 -2.83 -5.57 -15.49
C PHE A 71 -2.29 -5.97 -14.12
N HIS A 72 -1.11 -5.50 -13.68
CA HIS A 72 -0.40 -6.13 -12.55
C HIS A 72 -1.23 -6.21 -11.26
N ASP A 73 -2.04 -5.20 -10.98
CA ASP A 73 -2.93 -5.13 -9.80
C ASP A 73 -4.39 -5.48 -10.04
N LEU A 74 -4.72 -5.97 -11.24
CA LEU A 74 -6.09 -6.28 -11.67
C LEU A 74 -6.86 -7.13 -10.64
N VAL A 75 -6.16 -8.06 -9.99
CA VAL A 75 -6.68 -8.89 -8.91
C VAL A 75 -6.05 -8.49 -7.59
N TYR A 76 -6.87 -8.11 -6.60
CA TYR A 76 -6.36 -7.85 -5.24
C TYR A 76 -7.35 -8.37 -4.20
N VAL A 77 -7.30 -9.68 -3.97
CA VAL A 77 -8.34 -10.41 -3.21
C VAL A 77 -8.52 -9.87 -1.78
N GLN A 78 -7.44 -9.45 -1.13
CA GLN A 78 -7.46 -9.00 0.26
C GLN A 78 -8.11 -7.61 0.39
N VAL A 79 -7.90 -6.75 -0.61
CA VAL A 79 -8.47 -5.39 -0.66
C VAL A 79 -9.92 -5.46 -1.13
N ASP A 80 -10.20 -6.20 -2.20
CA ASP A 80 -11.55 -6.29 -2.78
C ASP A 80 -12.50 -7.24 -2.01
N GLN A 81 -12.01 -7.89 -0.95
CA GLN A 81 -12.73 -8.94 -0.18
C GLN A 81 -13.22 -10.12 -1.04
N GLY A 82 -12.55 -10.41 -2.14
CA GLY A 82 -12.92 -11.47 -3.07
C GLY A 82 -12.41 -11.25 -4.48
N VAL A 83 -12.92 -12.05 -5.42
CA VAL A 83 -12.64 -11.92 -6.86
C VAL A 83 -13.90 -11.42 -7.54
N SER A 84 -13.80 -10.32 -8.30
CA SER A 84 -14.95 -9.76 -9.03
C SER A 84 -15.52 -10.77 -10.04
N PHE A 85 -16.85 -10.76 -10.21
CA PHE A 85 -17.53 -11.66 -11.13
C PHE A 85 -17.00 -11.51 -12.57
N ASN A 86 -16.67 -10.29 -12.99
CA ASN A 86 -16.21 -9.98 -14.35
C ASN A 86 -14.87 -10.64 -14.71
N ILE A 87 -14.02 -10.90 -13.72
CA ILE A 87 -12.72 -11.58 -13.90
C ILE A 87 -12.74 -13.06 -13.50
N SER A 88 -13.80 -13.51 -12.82
CA SER A 88 -13.89 -14.86 -12.27
C SER A 88 -13.80 -15.98 -13.32
N SER A 89 -14.33 -15.74 -14.52
CA SER A 89 -14.32 -16.71 -15.63
C SER A 89 -12.90 -16.99 -16.16
N TYR A 90 -11.96 -16.06 -15.97
CA TYR A 90 -10.57 -16.23 -16.35
C TYR A 90 -9.78 -17.06 -15.32
N ILE A 91 -10.19 -17.05 -14.05
CA ILE A 91 -9.45 -17.65 -12.93
C ILE A 91 -10.00 -19.03 -12.54
N THR A 92 -11.32 -19.16 -12.46
CA THR A 92 -12.01 -20.36 -11.94
C THR A 92 -11.66 -21.68 -12.66
N PRO A 93 -11.30 -21.71 -13.97
CA PRO A 93 -10.82 -22.93 -14.62
C PRO A 93 -9.50 -23.46 -14.06
N PHE A 94 -8.72 -22.62 -13.38
CA PHE A 94 -7.36 -22.93 -12.95
C PHE A 94 -7.18 -22.94 -11.43
N VAL A 95 -8.00 -22.18 -10.71
CA VAL A 95 -7.88 -22.01 -9.25
C VAL A 95 -9.21 -22.35 -8.57
N ARG A 96 -9.13 -22.89 -7.35
CA ARG A 96 -10.27 -23.19 -6.48
C ARG A 96 -10.05 -22.66 -5.07
N ASP A 97 -11.14 -22.31 -4.38
CA ASP A 97 -11.10 -22.06 -2.94
C ASP A 97 -11.08 -23.39 -2.18
N VAL A 98 -10.17 -23.48 -1.21
CA VAL A 98 -10.07 -24.57 -0.25
C VAL A 98 -9.97 -23.97 1.14
N ARG A 99 -11.10 -23.91 1.85
CA ARG A 99 -11.18 -23.38 3.23
C ARG A 99 -10.69 -21.94 3.33
N GLY A 100 -11.03 -21.10 2.36
CA GLY A 100 -10.63 -19.69 2.31
C GLY A 100 -9.23 -19.43 1.75
N GLN A 101 -8.56 -20.47 1.22
CA GLN A 101 -7.28 -20.33 0.54
C GLN A 101 -7.44 -20.66 -0.94
N LEU A 102 -6.83 -19.86 -1.81
CA LEU A 102 -6.80 -20.14 -3.23
C LEU A 102 -5.73 -21.19 -3.53
N VAL A 103 -6.11 -22.23 -4.29
CA VAL A 103 -5.23 -23.35 -4.63
C VAL A 103 -5.30 -23.56 -6.14
N ILE A 104 -4.15 -23.64 -6.80
CA ILE A 104 -4.08 -24.06 -8.21
C ILE A 104 -4.61 -25.49 -8.30
N ARG A 105 -5.53 -25.75 -9.21
CA ARG A 105 -6.12 -27.07 -9.38
C ARG A 105 -5.05 -28.12 -9.64
N ASP A 106 -5.35 -29.35 -9.23
CA ASP A 106 -4.47 -30.49 -9.48
C ASP A 106 -4.37 -30.78 -10.98
N SER A 107 -3.28 -31.41 -11.41
CA SER A 107 -3.00 -31.66 -12.83
C SER A 107 -4.11 -32.43 -13.56
N THR A 108 -4.86 -33.29 -12.85
CA THR A 108 -6.00 -34.05 -13.39
C THR A 108 -7.26 -33.21 -13.61
N GLN A 109 -7.34 -32.03 -13.00
CA GLN A 109 -8.48 -31.12 -13.04
C GLN A 109 -8.20 -29.84 -13.83
N LEU A 110 -6.92 -29.57 -14.12
CA LEU A 110 -6.53 -28.40 -14.90
C LEU A 110 -6.94 -28.55 -16.37
N THR A 111 -7.55 -27.49 -16.89
CA THR A 111 -7.78 -27.37 -18.33
C THR A 111 -6.44 -27.09 -19.01
N LYS A 112 -6.15 -27.80 -20.12
CA LYS A 112 -4.97 -27.50 -20.94
C LYS A 112 -5.09 -26.12 -21.54
N ASP A 113 -4.22 -25.21 -21.13
CA ASP A 113 -4.22 -23.84 -21.61
C ASP A 113 -2.78 -23.31 -21.66
N LEU A 114 -2.30 -23.06 -22.88
CA LEU A 114 -0.93 -22.62 -23.11
C LEU A 114 -0.58 -21.32 -22.38
N MET A 115 -1.52 -20.37 -22.27
CA MET A 115 -1.25 -19.08 -21.62
C MET A 115 -1.10 -19.28 -20.11
N PHE A 116 -1.96 -20.08 -19.51
CA PHE A 116 -1.83 -20.44 -18.10
C PHE A 116 -0.54 -21.21 -17.80
N GLU A 117 -0.14 -22.14 -18.69
CA GLU A 117 1.12 -22.88 -18.57
C GLU A 117 2.35 -21.96 -18.64
N ILE A 118 2.34 -20.97 -19.55
CA ILE A 118 3.39 -19.95 -19.66
C ILE A 118 3.48 -19.14 -18.38
N VAL A 119 2.36 -18.57 -17.91
CA VAL A 119 2.33 -17.75 -16.69
C VAL A 119 2.79 -18.58 -15.47
N SER A 120 2.30 -19.81 -15.32
CA SER A 120 2.71 -20.71 -14.23
C SER A 120 4.21 -21.00 -14.26
N THR A 121 4.80 -21.18 -15.45
CA THR A 121 6.24 -21.41 -15.60
C THR A 121 7.04 -20.16 -15.25
N VAL A 122 6.60 -18.98 -15.68
CA VAL A 122 7.26 -17.69 -15.39
C VAL A 122 7.22 -17.37 -13.89
N PHE A 123 6.11 -17.65 -13.21
CA PHE A 123 5.97 -17.47 -11.75
C PHE A 123 6.62 -18.61 -10.94
N GLY A 124 6.88 -19.76 -11.58
CA GLY A 124 7.40 -20.94 -10.90
C GLY A 124 6.35 -21.65 -10.04
N PHE A 125 5.07 -21.50 -10.38
CA PHE A 125 3.97 -22.12 -9.67
C PHE A 125 3.59 -23.48 -10.26
N SER A 126 3.14 -24.38 -9.39
CA SER A 126 2.83 -25.77 -9.74
C SER A 126 1.35 -26.12 -9.49
N PRO A 127 0.78 -27.08 -10.24
CA PRO A 127 -0.52 -27.65 -9.93
C PRO A 127 -0.62 -28.14 -8.48
N GLY A 128 -1.76 -27.92 -7.84
CA GLY A 128 -1.99 -28.26 -6.42
C GLY A 128 -1.38 -27.29 -5.41
N GLN A 129 -0.61 -26.28 -5.85
CA GLN A 129 0.00 -25.30 -4.95
C GLN A 129 -1.03 -24.35 -4.34
N THR A 130 -0.97 -24.19 -3.01
CA THR A 130 -1.69 -23.12 -2.31
C THR A 130 -1.02 -21.78 -2.61
N LEU A 131 -1.81 -20.82 -3.09
CA LEU A 131 -1.38 -19.46 -3.34
C LEU A 131 -1.36 -18.68 -2.02
N SER A 132 -0.32 -17.85 -1.86
CA SER A 132 -0.17 -16.99 -0.70
C SER A 132 -0.21 -15.52 -1.12
N PRO A 133 -0.97 -14.67 -0.40
CA PRO A 133 -0.95 -13.22 -0.61
C PRO A 133 0.46 -12.62 -0.53
N PHE A 134 1.34 -13.23 0.27
CA PHE A 134 2.72 -12.78 0.47
C PHE A 134 3.73 -13.41 -0.49
N ALA A 135 3.26 -14.23 -1.44
CA ALA A 135 4.13 -14.94 -2.38
C ALA A 135 3.62 -14.81 -3.82
N GLY A 136 3.00 -13.68 -4.18
CA GLY A 136 2.63 -13.37 -5.56
C GLY A 136 1.27 -13.88 -6.03
N GLN A 137 0.33 -14.15 -5.12
CA GLN A 137 -1.02 -14.61 -5.49
C GLN A 137 -1.73 -13.63 -6.43
N ASN A 138 -1.71 -12.34 -6.10
CA ASN A 138 -2.48 -11.34 -6.81
C ASN A 138 -1.92 -11.11 -8.21
N GLU A 139 -0.60 -10.90 -8.28
CA GLU A 139 0.20 -10.72 -9.48
C GLU A 139 0.08 -11.93 -10.42
N PHE A 140 0.08 -13.15 -9.88
CA PHE A 140 -0.12 -14.36 -10.68
C PHE A 140 -1.50 -14.41 -11.32
N LEU A 141 -2.56 -14.10 -10.56
CA LEU A 141 -3.92 -14.10 -11.07
C LEU A 141 -4.13 -12.97 -12.09
N SER A 142 -3.58 -11.79 -11.82
CA SER A 142 -3.49 -10.66 -12.75
C SER A 142 -2.80 -11.03 -14.06
N ALA A 143 -1.62 -11.66 -13.99
CA ALA A 143 -0.87 -12.12 -15.16
C ALA A 143 -1.62 -13.19 -15.96
N ALA A 144 -2.33 -14.10 -15.28
CA ALA A 144 -3.17 -15.10 -15.94
C ALA A 144 -4.31 -14.44 -16.73
N ILE A 145 -4.95 -13.40 -16.19
CA ILE A 145 -5.97 -12.64 -16.92
C ILE A 145 -5.34 -11.88 -18.09
N ALA A 146 -4.23 -11.18 -17.86
CA ALA A 146 -3.50 -10.45 -18.90
C ALA A 146 -3.16 -11.34 -20.10
N ALA A 147 -2.58 -12.51 -19.83
CA ALA A 147 -2.23 -13.47 -20.86
C ALA A 147 -3.45 -13.95 -21.67
N LYS A 148 -4.62 -14.09 -21.03
CA LYS A 148 -5.85 -14.54 -21.68
C LYS A 148 -6.51 -13.43 -22.50
N CYS A 149 -6.53 -12.20 -21.98
CA CYS A 149 -7.06 -11.03 -22.68
C CYS A 149 -6.20 -10.66 -23.90
N LEU A 150 -4.87 -10.79 -23.79
CA LEU A 150 -3.93 -10.37 -24.84
C LEU A 150 -3.61 -11.46 -25.88
N LYS A 151 -3.94 -12.73 -25.59
CA LYS A 151 -3.74 -13.87 -26.51
C LYS A 151 -4.22 -13.64 -27.95
N PRO A 152 -5.37 -13.01 -28.22
CA PRO A 152 -5.83 -12.80 -29.60
C PRO A 152 -4.91 -11.87 -30.40
N PHE A 153 -4.13 -11.03 -29.71
CA PHE A 153 -3.38 -9.94 -30.32
C PHE A 153 -1.87 -10.14 -30.26
N LEU A 154 -1.35 -10.89 -29.28
CA LEU A 154 0.09 -11.01 -29.02
C LEU A 154 0.57 -12.46 -29.08
N SER A 155 1.84 -12.63 -29.49
CA SER A 155 2.46 -13.94 -29.51
C SER A 155 2.70 -14.49 -28.09
N PRO A 156 2.79 -15.82 -27.92
CA PRO A 156 3.15 -16.42 -26.63
C PRO A 156 4.46 -15.88 -26.04
N SER A 157 5.43 -15.57 -26.91
CA SER A 157 6.71 -14.97 -26.52
C SER A 157 6.51 -13.59 -25.89
N VAL A 158 5.74 -12.70 -26.51
CA VAL A 158 5.45 -11.37 -25.94
C VAL A 158 4.67 -11.48 -24.62
N ILE A 159 3.70 -12.39 -24.54
CA ILE A 159 2.91 -12.63 -23.33
C ILE A 159 3.80 -13.11 -22.17
N ALA A 160 4.80 -13.95 -22.43
CA ALA A 160 5.76 -14.36 -21.42
C ALA A 160 6.59 -13.18 -20.87
N GLN A 161 6.91 -12.19 -21.69
CA GLN A 161 7.61 -10.97 -21.26
C GLN A 161 6.72 -10.08 -20.38
N ILE A 162 5.44 -9.95 -20.73
CA ILE A 162 4.45 -9.23 -19.91
C ILE A 162 4.27 -9.92 -18.55
N ALA A 163 4.12 -11.25 -18.56
CA ALA A 163 4.01 -12.05 -17.33
C ALA A 163 5.27 -11.92 -16.46
N ALA A 164 6.47 -11.82 -17.06
CA ALA A 164 7.71 -11.62 -16.32
C ALA A 164 7.76 -10.25 -15.63
N CYS A 165 7.25 -9.21 -16.30
CA CYS A 165 7.16 -7.88 -15.72
C CYS A 165 6.18 -7.86 -14.54
N ILE A 166 4.99 -8.46 -14.69
CA ILE A 166 4.02 -8.59 -13.59
C ILE A 166 4.57 -9.46 -12.44
N GLU A 167 5.32 -10.54 -12.72
CA GLU A 167 5.95 -11.35 -11.67
C GLU A 167 6.95 -10.54 -10.85
N ALA A 168 7.66 -9.61 -11.48
CA ALA A 168 8.65 -8.80 -10.80
C ALA A 168 8.04 -7.79 -9.82
N THR A 169 6.77 -7.41 -9.99
CA THR A 169 6.08 -6.48 -9.06
C THR A 169 5.75 -7.13 -7.72
N ILE A 170 5.93 -8.45 -7.54
CA ILE A 170 5.78 -9.10 -6.24
C ILE A 170 6.82 -8.52 -5.25
N PRO A 171 6.42 -7.72 -4.25
CA PRO A 171 7.34 -6.85 -3.55
C PRO A 171 8.04 -7.55 -2.38
N PHE A 172 9.13 -6.95 -1.91
CA PHE A 172 9.80 -7.25 -0.64
C PHE A 172 10.29 -8.70 -0.44
N ARG A 173 10.56 -9.42 -1.54
CA ARG A 173 11.02 -10.81 -1.48
C ARG A 173 12.48 -10.90 -1.01
N PRO A 174 12.77 -11.68 0.05
CA PRO A 174 14.14 -11.87 0.49
C PRO A 174 14.94 -12.67 -0.54
N LYS A 175 16.27 -12.51 -0.50
CA LYS A 175 17.18 -13.42 -1.19
C LYS A 175 17.03 -14.83 -0.63
N LEU A 176 17.20 -15.83 -1.49
CA LEU A 176 17.31 -17.23 -1.06
C LEU A 176 18.57 -17.43 -0.20
N GLU A 177 18.62 -18.51 0.56
CA GLU A 177 19.81 -18.90 1.34
C GLU A 177 21.06 -19.05 0.46
N SER A 178 20.87 -19.43 -0.80
CA SER A 178 21.92 -19.51 -1.83
C SER A 178 22.44 -18.15 -2.30
N GLY A 179 21.83 -17.04 -1.88
CA GLY A 179 22.19 -15.67 -2.27
C GLY A 179 21.47 -15.14 -3.50
N PHE A 180 20.71 -15.98 -4.22
CA PHE A 180 19.94 -15.55 -5.39
C PHE A 180 18.80 -14.60 -5.01
N SER A 181 18.69 -13.51 -5.77
CA SER A 181 17.58 -12.56 -5.69
C SER A 181 16.34 -13.09 -6.43
N ALA A 182 15.22 -12.38 -6.25
CA ALA A 182 14.00 -12.63 -7.02
C ALA A 182 14.23 -12.52 -8.53
N MET A 183 15.04 -11.55 -8.97
CA MET A 183 15.34 -11.33 -10.40
C MET A 183 16.25 -12.41 -10.97
N ASP A 184 17.18 -12.94 -10.18
CA ASP A 184 17.98 -14.11 -10.58
C ASP A 184 17.09 -15.34 -10.78
N MET A 185 16.12 -15.53 -9.90
CA MET A 185 15.15 -16.62 -10.00
C MET A 185 14.24 -16.45 -11.22
N LEU A 186 13.77 -15.22 -11.50
CA LEU A 186 13.01 -14.91 -12.70
C LEU A 186 13.82 -15.20 -13.96
N TYR A 187 15.10 -14.81 -14.01
CA TYR A 187 15.99 -15.12 -15.12
C TYR A 187 16.08 -16.63 -15.40
N GLN A 188 16.29 -17.44 -14.35
CA GLN A 188 16.34 -18.91 -14.50
C GLN A 188 15.02 -19.50 -15.00
N ARG A 189 13.89 -18.99 -14.50
CA ARG A 189 12.56 -19.43 -14.96
C ARG A 189 12.32 -19.04 -16.41
N LEU A 190 12.79 -17.88 -16.86
CA LEU A 190 12.69 -17.46 -18.26
C LEU A 190 13.58 -18.29 -19.19
N ILE A 191 14.78 -18.72 -18.75
CA ILE A 191 15.59 -19.70 -19.51
C ILE A 191 14.81 -21.00 -19.70
N ASN A 192 14.16 -21.50 -18.64
CA ASN A 192 13.35 -22.71 -18.72
C ASN A 192 12.14 -22.52 -19.64
N ALA A 193 11.39 -21.42 -19.47
CA ALA A 193 10.23 -21.10 -20.29
C ALA A 193 10.61 -20.96 -21.78
N ASN A 194 11.72 -20.28 -22.08
CA ASN A 194 12.23 -20.13 -23.45
C ASN A 194 12.48 -21.48 -24.12
N LYS A 195 13.07 -22.44 -23.40
CA LYS A 195 13.28 -23.81 -23.90
C LYS A 195 11.97 -24.59 -24.04
N GLN A 196 11.12 -24.53 -23.02
CA GLN A 196 9.88 -25.30 -22.95
C GLN A 196 8.87 -24.88 -24.02
N PHE A 197 8.74 -23.58 -24.26
CA PHE A 197 7.77 -23.01 -25.20
C PHE A 197 8.38 -22.55 -26.52
N ASN A 198 9.69 -22.76 -26.70
CA ASN A 198 10.44 -22.43 -27.90
C ASN A 198 10.26 -20.96 -28.34
N PHE A 199 10.43 -20.02 -27.41
CA PHE A 199 10.31 -18.57 -27.72
C PHE A 199 11.43 -18.08 -28.64
N GLY A 200 12.57 -18.77 -28.66
CA GLY A 200 13.71 -18.46 -29.52
C GLY A 200 14.60 -17.32 -29.01
N TRP A 201 14.48 -16.94 -27.74
CA TRP A 201 15.32 -15.89 -27.17
C TRP A 201 16.77 -16.34 -27.03
N THR A 202 17.67 -15.42 -27.32
CA THR A 202 19.07 -15.46 -26.92
C THR A 202 19.21 -15.15 -25.42
N ASP A 203 20.40 -15.42 -24.86
CA ASP A 203 20.70 -15.04 -23.48
C ASP A 203 20.62 -13.53 -23.27
N ALA A 204 21.03 -12.73 -24.27
CA ALA A 204 20.96 -11.27 -24.23
C ALA A 204 19.51 -10.77 -24.20
N GLU A 205 18.63 -11.34 -25.02
CA GLU A 205 17.20 -11.01 -25.00
C GLU A 205 16.55 -11.42 -23.68
N THR A 206 16.90 -12.60 -23.15
CA THR A 206 16.40 -13.06 -21.86
C THR A 206 16.82 -12.11 -20.73
N CYS A 207 18.06 -11.63 -20.74
CA CYS A 207 18.54 -10.61 -19.81
C CYS A 207 17.75 -9.30 -19.94
N GLU A 208 17.47 -8.84 -21.17
CA GLU A 208 16.71 -7.60 -21.38
C GLU A 208 15.26 -7.72 -20.88
N VAL A 209 14.64 -8.89 -21.00
CA VAL A 209 13.30 -9.14 -20.41
C VAL A 209 13.32 -8.95 -18.90
N VAL A 210 14.36 -9.45 -18.21
CA VAL A 210 14.48 -9.26 -16.75
C VAL A 210 14.78 -7.80 -16.40
N LYS A 211 15.63 -7.11 -17.16
CA LYS A 211 15.89 -5.68 -16.96
C LYS A 211 14.62 -4.84 -17.09
N ARG A 212 13.79 -5.14 -18.08
CA ARG A 212 12.45 -4.55 -18.25
C ARG A 212 11.56 -4.79 -17.04
N ALA A 213 11.54 -6.03 -16.54
CA ALA A 213 10.79 -6.39 -15.35
C ALA A 213 11.26 -5.62 -14.11
N VAL A 214 12.58 -5.41 -13.96
CA VAL A 214 13.15 -4.56 -12.91
C VAL A 214 12.68 -3.11 -13.01
N ARG A 215 12.68 -2.52 -14.23
CA ARG A 215 12.19 -1.14 -14.43
C ARG A 215 10.73 -0.96 -14.05
N LEU A 216 9.88 -1.94 -14.36
CA LEU A 216 8.48 -1.91 -13.94
C LEU A 216 8.36 -2.05 -12.42
N ALA A 217 8.96 -3.08 -11.84
CA ALA A 217 8.89 -3.35 -10.40
C ALA A 217 9.42 -2.18 -9.56
N ASN A 218 10.48 -1.51 -10.01
CA ASN A 218 11.03 -0.36 -9.30
C ASN A 218 10.15 0.90 -9.43
N ARG A 219 9.37 1.06 -10.51
CA ARG A 219 8.38 2.13 -10.63
C ARG A 219 7.16 1.90 -9.74
N ASP A 220 6.71 0.65 -9.65
CA ASP A 220 5.61 0.25 -8.77
C ASP A 220 5.83 0.69 -7.31
N VAL A 221 7.07 0.55 -6.82
CA VAL A 221 7.45 0.94 -5.45
C VAL A 221 8.26 2.25 -5.38
N GLU A 222 8.24 3.09 -6.42
CA GLU A 222 9.14 4.25 -6.50
C GLU A 222 8.93 5.27 -5.37
N ASN A 223 7.72 5.34 -4.83
CA ASN A 223 7.33 6.25 -3.76
C ASN A 223 8.19 6.06 -2.49
N PHE A 224 8.75 4.87 -2.26
CA PHE A 224 9.70 4.62 -1.17
C PHE A 224 10.99 5.43 -1.29
N ALA A 225 11.38 5.85 -2.50
CA ALA A 225 12.54 6.70 -2.74
C ALA A 225 12.18 8.18 -3.01
N SER A 226 10.97 8.60 -2.62
CA SER A 226 10.56 10.02 -2.65
C SER A 226 11.61 10.91 -1.99
N THR A 227 11.91 12.06 -2.61
CA THR A 227 12.85 13.04 -2.06
C THR A 227 12.28 13.77 -0.84
N ASN A 228 10.96 13.99 -0.85
CA ASN A 228 10.21 14.57 0.25
C ASN A 228 9.46 13.45 0.99
N SER A 229 9.70 13.33 2.30
CA SER A 229 9.07 12.30 3.12
C SER A 229 7.55 12.50 3.26
N ALA A 230 7.02 13.72 3.05
CA ALA A 230 5.58 13.96 3.02
C ALA A 230 4.90 13.21 1.86
N ASP A 231 5.53 13.14 0.68
CA ASP A 231 5.01 12.42 -0.49
C ASP A 231 5.03 10.89 -0.25
N PHE A 232 6.07 10.40 0.42
CA PHE A 232 6.13 9.01 0.86
C PHE A 232 4.99 8.67 1.85
N LEU A 233 4.75 9.55 2.83
CA LEU A 233 3.69 9.38 3.81
C LEU A 233 2.28 9.50 3.19
N ASP A 234 2.07 10.36 2.20
CA ASP A 234 0.77 10.43 1.50
C ASP A 234 0.39 9.09 0.87
N ASN A 235 1.34 8.45 0.19
CA ASN A 235 1.16 7.12 -0.40
C ASN A 235 0.94 6.05 0.69
N THR A 236 1.70 6.13 1.79
CA THR A 236 1.50 5.26 2.96
C THR A 236 0.08 5.41 3.54
N TRP A 237 -0.46 6.63 3.58
CA TRP A 237 -1.81 6.86 4.04
C TRP A 237 -2.85 6.28 3.09
N ASN A 238 -2.66 6.40 1.77
CA ASN A 238 -3.57 5.79 0.79
C ASN A 238 -3.69 4.26 0.94
N LEU A 239 -2.69 3.57 1.50
CA LEU A 239 -2.75 2.13 1.78
C LEU A 239 -3.59 1.76 3.02
N LEU A 240 -3.81 2.70 3.96
CA LEU A 240 -4.49 2.39 5.22
C LEU A 240 -5.93 1.90 5.03
N PRO A 241 -6.78 2.54 4.21
CA PRO A 241 -8.15 2.08 4.00
C PRO A 241 -8.23 0.73 3.31
N GLU A 242 -7.29 0.42 2.41
CA GLU A 242 -7.31 -0.83 1.63
C GLU A 242 -7.15 -2.10 2.47
N THR A 243 -6.59 -1.96 3.68
CA THR A 243 -6.43 -3.07 4.63
C THR A 243 -7.27 -2.89 5.91
N ASN A 244 -8.04 -1.79 5.99
CA ASN A 244 -8.87 -1.42 7.13
C ASN A 244 -10.18 -0.74 6.66
N HIS A 245 -11.12 -1.55 6.16
CA HIS A 245 -12.37 -1.12 5.52
C HIS A 245 -13.35 -0.34 6.41
N GLU A 246 -13.07 -0.24 7.72
CA GLU A 246 -13.86 0.59 8.63
C GLU A 246 -13.48 2.07 8.56
N LEU A 247 -12.26 2.41 8.09
CA LEU A 247 -11.74 3.78 8.07
C LEU A 247 -12.54 4.75 7.20
N PRO A 248 -13.03 4.38 5.99
CA PRO A 248 -13.79 5.32 5.15
C PRO A 248 -15.05 5.87 5.82
N ASN A 249 -15.61 5.15 6.81
CA ASN A 249 -16.73 5.64 7.61
C ASN A 249 -16.22 6.52 8.77
N ALA A 250 -15.70 7.70 8.41
CA ALA A 250 -14.81 8.47 9.26
C ALA A 250 -15.38 8.88 10.63
N ASN A 251 -16.71 9.00 10.74
CA ASN A 251 -17.39 9.38 11.97
C ASN A 251 -17.89 8.20 12.81
N SER A 252 -17.77 6.96 12.32
CA SER A 252 -18.27 5.76 13.01
C SER A 252 -17.17 4.82 13.50
N TYR A 253 -15.95 4.89 12.97
CA TYR A 253 -14.88 4.03 13.46
C TYR A 253 -14.46 4.43 14.89
N THR A 254 -14.07 3.43 15.68
CA THR A 254 -13.73 3.64 17.09
C THR A 254 -12.26 3.99 17.28
N VAL A 255 -11.90 4.48 18.47
CA VAL A 255 -10.50 4.76 18.82
C VAL A 255 -9.64 3.52 18.60
N GLN A 256 -10.14 2.35 19.00
CA GLN A 256 -9.45 1.08 18.85
C GLN A 256 -9.24 0.70 17.39
N VAL A 257 -10.23 0.91 16.52
CA VAL A 257 -10.14 0.60 15.08
C VAL A 257 -9.05 1.42 14.42
N TYR A 258 -9.05 2.74 14.61
CA TYR A 258 -8.01 3.61 14.07
C TYR A 258 -6.61 3.23 14.59
N ARG A 259 -6.52 2.93 15.89
CA ARG A 259 -5.29 2.49 16.54
C ARG A 259 -4.79 1.13 16.03
N LYS A 260 -5.67 0.20 15.65
CA LYS A 260 -5.29 -1.07 14.96
C LYS A 260 -4.72 -0.79 13.57
N SER A 261 -5.35 0.10 12.82
CA SER A 261 -4.87 0.49 11.48
C SER A 261 -3.47 1.07 11.54
N LEU A 262 -3.23 2.03 12.44
CA LEU A 262 -1.90 2.62 12.65
C LEU A 262 -0.88 1.59 13.15
N GLN A 263 -1.26 0.71 14.08
CA GLN A 263 -0.36 -0.33 14.60
C GLN A 263 0.09 -1.31 13.52
N LYS A 264 -0.81 -1.73 12.60
CA LYS A 264 -0.44 -2.60 11.49
C LYS A 264 0.58 -1.92 10.56
N MET A 265 0.35 -0.66 10.22
CA MET A 265 1.25 0.10 9.35
C MET A 265 2.61 0.37 10.04
N GLU A 266 2.61 0.70 11.33
CA GLU A 266 3.84 0.82 12.13
C GLU A 266 4.62 -0.51 12.16
N GLY A 267 3.93 -1.64 12.35
CA GLY A 267 4.54 -2.96 12.30
C GLY A 267 5.16 -3.28 10.94
N PHE A 268 4.45 -2.96 9.85
CA PHE A 268 4.95 -3.13 8.48
C PHE A 268 6.23 -2.32 8.23
N MET A 269 6.23 -1.02 8.58
CA MET A 269 7.40 -0.15 8.39
C MET A 269 8.61 -0.58 9.22
N ASN A 270 8.40 -1.17 10.40
CA ASN A 270 9.48 -1.73 11.22
C ASN A 270 10.01 -3.07 10.71
N PHE A 271 9.17 -3.87 10.04
CA PHE A 271 9.58 -5.14 9.45
C PHE A 271 10.35 -4.96 8.14
N LEU A 272 9.99 -3.95 7.34
CA LEU A 272 10.54 -3.73 6.02
C LEU A 272 12.03 -3.36 6.08
N LYS A 273 12.83 -4.04 5.25
CA LYS A 273 14.24 -3.75 5.05
C LYS A 273 14.42 -2.93 3.77
N PRO A 274 15.17 -1.81 3.80
CA PRO A 274 15.42 -0.98 2.61
C PRO A 274 15.93 -1.78 1.41
N GLU A 275 16.78 -2.78 1.66
CA GLU A 275 17.43 -3.60 0.63
C GLU A 275 16.46 -4.55 -0.10
N LEU A 276 15.21 -4.67 0.38
CA LEU A 276 14.18 -5.51 -0.23
C LEU A 276 13.18 -4.70 -1.07
N VAL A 277 13.26 -3.37 -1.06
CA VAL A 277 12.32 -2.49 -1.77
C VAL A 277 12.62 -2.50 -3.26
N PHE A 278 13.80 -2.03 -3.65
CA PHE A 278 14.20 -1.95 -5.05
C PHE A 278 14.96 -3.18 -5.51
N GLN A 279 14.69 -3.59 -6.75
CA GLN A 279 15.38 -4.66 -7.45
C GLN A 279 16.54 -4.10 -8.28
N GLN A 280 17.56 -4.94 -8.46
CA GLN A 280 18.66 -4.67 -9.38
C GLN A 280 19.05 -5.97 -10.09
N PHE A 281 19.29 -5.90 -11.40
CA PHE A 281 19.73 -7.05 -12.19
C PHE A 281 20.71 -6.61 -13.29
N MET A 282 21.91 -7.19 -13.30
CA MET A 282 22.91 -6.99 -14.36
C MET A 282 23.13 -5.52 -14.75
N GLY A 283 23.25 -4.65 -13.74
CA GLY A 283 23.47 -3.21 -13.90
C GLY A 283 22.23 -2.37 -14.22
N GLU A 284 21.02 -2.95 -14.11
CA GLU A 284 19.74 -2.24 -14.21
C GLU A 284 19.04 -2.21 -12.84
N PRO A 285 18.74 -1.02 -12.25
CA PRO A 285 19.32 0.25 -12.63
C PRO A 285 20.84 0.26 -12.33
N ASN A 286 21.55 1.26 -12.86
CA ASN A 286 22.98 1.41 -12.57
C ASN A 286 23.24 1.59 -11.06
N GLU A 287 24.47 1.29 -10.62
CA GLU A 287 24.85 1.31 -9.21
C GLU A 287 24.60 2.64 -8.50
N GLU A 288 24.76 3.76 -9.19
CA GLU A 288 24.56 5.09 -8.61
C GLU A 288 23.07 5.35 -8.34
N THR A 289 22.23 5.10 -9.34
CA THR A 289 20.77 5.20 -9.21
C THR A 289 20.26 4.27 -8.12
N TYR A 290 20.71 3.01 -8.11
CA TYR A 290 20.30 2.03 -7.10
C TYR A 290 20.68 2.48 -5.68
N ARG A 291 21.91 2.97 -5.49
CA ARG A 291 22.37 3.49 -4.19
C ARG A 291 21.54 4.68 -3.72
N ASN A 292 21.25 5.61 -4.63
CA ASN A 292 20.43 6.79 -4.31
C ASN A 292 19.01 6.41 -3.92
N MET A 293 18.39 5.45 -4.61
CA MET A 293 17.09 4.90 -4.23
C MET A 293 17.13 4.31 -2.82
N LEU A 294 18.14 3.50 -2.53
CA LEU A 294 18.32 2.84 -1.24
C LEU A 294 18.57 3.80 -0.08
N GLU A 295 19.38 4.85 -0.29
CA GLU A 295 19.63 5.93 0.67
C GLU A 295 18.32 6.65 1.05
N ARG A 296 17.52 7.02 0.04
CA ARG A 296 16.24 7.71 0.24
C ARG A 296 15.23 6.82 0.93
N THR A 297 15.16 5.54 0.57
CA THR A 297 14.30 4.58 1.27
C THR A 297 14.68 4.41 2.73
N ARG A 298 15.98 4.31 3.06
CA ARG A 298 16.41 4.28 4.47
C ARG A 298 15.90 5.49 5.22
N LYS A 299 16.13 6.69 4.68
CA LYS A 299 15.63 7.93 5.28
C LYS A 299 14.11 7.90 5.48
N ASN A 300 13.35 7.61 4.41
CA ASN A 300 11.90 7.61 4.42
C ASN A 300 11.31 6.59 5.40
N LEU A 301 11.90 5.40 5.51
CA LEU A 301 11.48 4.38 6.48
C LEU A 301 11.74 4.84 7.92
N GLU A 302 12.89 5.46 8.21
CA GLU A 302 13.15 6.00 9.54
C GLU A 302 12.20 7.15 9.90
N VAL A 303 11.89 8.04 8.94
CA VAL A 303 10.87 9.09 9.10
C VAL A 303 9.52 8.47 9.42
N ALA A 304 9.07 7.48 8.65
CA ALA A 304 7.78 6.83 8.88
C ALA A 304 7.72 6.08 10.21
N LYS A 305 8.78 5.38 10.62
CA LYS A 305 8.83 4.70 11.92
C LYS A 305 8.65 5.69 13.07
N LEU A 306 9.38 6.80 13.06
CA LEU A 306 9.29 7.81 14.12
C LEU A 306 7.94 8.56 14.08
N TYR A 307 7.44 8.90 12.88
CA TYR A 307 6.14 9.56 12.69
C TYR A 307 4.98 8.67 13.14
N LEU A 308 4.90 7.43 12.66
CA LEU A 308 3.86 6.47 13.03
C LEU A 308 3.96 6.09 14.51
N GLY A 309 5.16 5.88 15.05
CA GLY A 309 5.37 5.63 16.48
C GLY A 309 4.85 6.76 17.36
N SER A 310 5.07 8.02 16.94
CA SER A 310 4.57 9.20 17.66
C SER A 310 3.03 9.28 17.63
N LYS A 311 2.41 9.06 16.45
CA LYS A 311 0.94 9.01 16.33
C LYS A 311 0.36 7.84 17.12
N LEU A 312 1.01 6.67 17.08
CA LEU A 312 0.58 5.46 17.79
C LEU A 312 0.62 5.64 19.31
N THR A 313 1.64 6.33 19.82
CA THR A 313 1.73 6.72 21.24
C THR A 313 0.58 7.64 21.64
N THR A 314 0.28 8.63 20.79
CA THR A 314 -0.81 9.59 21.06
C THR A 314 -2.18 8.91 21.08
N ILE A 315 -2.47 8.05 20.09
CA ILE A 315 -3.74 7.34 20.06
C ILE A 315 -3.85 6.32 21.20
N ALA A 316 -2.75 5.77 21.71
CA ALA A 316 -2.74 4.93 22.91
C ALA A 316 -3.26 5.69 24.14
N ILE A 317 -2.85 6.94 24.31
CA ILE A 317 -3.33 7.83 25.38
C ILE A 317 -4.84 8.03 25.24
N LEU A 318 -5.31 8.32 24.02
CA LEU A 318 -6.74 8.49 23.76
C LEU A 318 -7.54 7.20 23.96
N GLU A 319 -7.00 6.03 23.59
CA GLU A 319 -7.64 4.72 23.83
C GLU A 319 -7.70 4.40 25.32
N ALA A 320 -6.64 4.65 26.08
CA ALA A 320 -6.64 4.43 27.52
C ALA A 320 -7.61 5.38 28.24
N LEU A 321 -7.68 6.65 27.84
CA LEU A 321 -8.66 7.61 28.38
C LEU A 321 -10.09 7.23 28.00
N SER A 322 -10.33 6.73 26.79
CA SER A 322 -11.66 6.36 26.34
C SER A 322 -12.27 5.26 27.22
N TYR A 323 -11.46 4.35 27.77
CA TYR A 323 -11.91 3.27 28.66
C TYR A 323 -12.59 3.78 29.95
N ARG A 324 -12.33 5.04 30.35
CA ARG A 324 -13.04 5.69 31.47
C ARG A 324 -14.49 6.05 31.13
N MET A 325 -14.82 6.14 29.84
CA MET A 325 -16.14 6.48 29.31
C MET A 325 -16.84 5.26 28.71
N GLY A 326 -16.08 4.37 28.08
CA GLY A 326 -16.52 3.13 27.44
C GLY A 326 -15.39 2.51 26.62
N ARG A 327 -15.35 1.17 26.52
CA ARG A 327 -14.22 0.46 25.89
C ARG A 327 -14.11 0.63 24.37
N ASP A 328 -15.19 1.02 23.69
CA ASP A 328 -15.26 1.05 22.23
C ASP A 328 -16.09 2.25 21.74
N ILE A 329 -15.63 3.45 22.06
CA ILE A 329 -16.31 4.69 21.65
C ILE A 329 -15.78 5.18 20.29
N PRO A 330 -16.61 5.87 19.49
CA PRO A 330 -16.18 6.49 18.24
C PRO A 330 -14.98 7.42 18.44
N LEU A 331 -14.01 7.46 17.52
CA LEU A 331 -12.87 8.38 17.63
C LEU A 331 -13.33 9.84 17.67
N SER A 332 -14.37 10.14 16.89
CA SER A 332 -15.03 11.45 16.87
C SER A 332 -15.48 11.89 18.26
N THR A 333 -15.83 10.96 19.17
CA THR A 333 -16.18 11.27 20.55
C THR A 333 -15.02 11.90 21.31
N MET A 334 -13.78 11.43 21.09
CA MET A 334 -12.58 11.92 21.76
C MET A 334 -11.93 13.11 21.05
N MET A 335 -11.98 13.16 19.72
CA MET A 335 -11.22 14.14 18.93
C MET A 335 -12.07 15.25 18.28
N GLY A 336 -13.39 15.09 18.22
CA GLY A 336 -14.26 15.90 17.36
C GLY A 336 -14.50 15.22 16.01
N GLU A 337 -15.53 15.67 15.30
CA GLU A 337 -15.80 15.20 13.94
C GLU A 337 -14.74 15.74 12.98
N LEU A 338 -14.51 15.02 11.87
CA LEU A 338 -13.67 15.56 10.81
C LEU A 338 -14.33 16.82 10.22
N PRO A 339 -13.54 17.80 9.76
CA PRO A 339 -14.08 19.03 9.18
C PRO A 339 -14.98 18.73 7.99
N ASP A 340 -16.24 19.16 8.06
CA ASP A 340 -17.15 19.20 6.92
C ASP A 340 -17.30 20.66 6.46
N ILE A 341 -17.35 20.90 5.15
CA ILE A 341 -17.46 22.22 4.51
C ILE A 341 -18.63 23.02 5.09
N ASN A 342 -19.67 22.34 5.58
CA ASN A 342 -20.91 22.96 6.05
C ASN A 342 -21.14 22.92 7.57
N VAL A 343 -20.26 22.28 8.36
CA VAL A 343 -20.47 22.09 9.80
C VAL A 343 -19.22 22.47 10.60
N LYS A 344 -19.33 23.54 11.40
CA LYS A 344 -18.30 23.88 12.41
C LYS A 344 -18.55 23.07 13.67
N SER A 345 -17.87 21.93 13.78
CA SER A 345 -17.84 21.12 15.00
C SER A 345 -16.63 21.50 15.86
N ALA A 346 -16.80 21.49 17.18
CA ALA A 346 -15.67 21.63 18.09
C ALA A 346 -14.75 20.41 17.97
N ALA A 347 -13.44 20.63 17.99
CA ALA A 347 -12.43 19.58 17.87
C ALA A 347 -11.40 19.71 19.00
N LEU A 348 -10.83 18.57 19.40
CA LEU A 348 -9.87 18.49 20.51
C LEU A 348 -8.68 19.43 20.29
N GLN A 349 -8.22 19.56 19.04
CA GLN A 349 -7.11 20.45 18.67
C GLN A 349 -7.33 21.93 19.05
N HIS A 350 -8.58 22.38 19.18
CA HIS A 350 -8.89 23.77 19.55
C HIS A 350 -8.68 24.05 21.05
N PHE A 351 -8.59 23.00 21.87
CA PHE A 351 -8.45 23.08 23.32
C PHE A 351 -7.05 22.66 23.81
N ILE A 352 -6.16 22.26 22.90
CA ILE A 352 -4.77 21.93 23.21
C ILE A 352 -3.93 23.20 23.05
N PRO A 353 -3.09 23.57 24.04
CA PRO A 353 -2.25 24.75 23.94
C PRO A 353 -1.11 24.55 22.93
N ASN A 354 -0.71 25.64 22.28
CA ASN A 354 0.56 25.64 21.55
C ASN A 354 1.72 25.76 22.56
N ILE A 355 2.81 25.04 22.29
CA ILE A 355 4.05 25.13 23.07
C ILE A 355 5.08 25.84 22.19
N ASP A 356 5.42 27.07 22.56
CA ASP A 356 6.39 27.90 21.84
C ASP A 356 7.84 27.49 22.20
N GLU A 357 8.14 27.28 23.48
CA GLU A 357 9.44 26.79 23.98
C GLU A 357 9.36 25.31 24.41
N GLY A 358 9.14 24.44 23.42
CA GLY A 358 9.05 22.99 23.64
C GLY A 358 10.36 22.24 23.40
N TYR A 359 10.25 20.90 23.37
CA TYR A 359 11.33 20.01 22.96
C TYR A 359 12.05 20.50 21.69
N GLN A 360 13.37 20.52 21.73
CA GLN A 360 14.22 20.86 20.60
C GLN A 360 14.72 19.57 19.93
N PRO A 361 14.45 19.36 18.64
CA PRO A 361 14.96 18.21 17.89
C PRO A 361 16.48 18.06 18.01
N LYS A 362 16.95 16.84 18.25
CA LYS A 362 18.38 16.53 18.41
C LYS A 362 19.11 16.33 17.09
N ASN A 363 18.37 16.04 16.02
CA ASN A 363 18.90 15.72 14.70
C ASN A 363 17.89 16.10 13.61
N GLU A 364 18.33 16.00 12.35
CA GLU A 364 17.51 16.33 11.18
C GLU A 364 16.25 15.47 11.06
N LEU A 365 16.34 14.17 11.38
CA LEU A 365 15.22 13.24 11.35
C LEU A 365 14.09 13.69 12.30
N GLU A 366 14.43 14.00 13.54
CA GLU A 366 13.47 14.51 14.53
C GLU A 366 12.88 15.86 14.11
N SER A 367 13.69 16.73 13.51
CA SER A 367 13.23 18.03 13.02
C SER A 367 12.21 17.86 11.90
N GLU A 368 12.50 16.99 10.94
CA GLU A 368 11.61 16.67 9.83
C GLU A 368 10.31 16.03 10.31
N VAL A 369 10.39 15.05 11.23
CA VAL A 369 9.19 14.40 11.78
C VAL A 369 8.34 15.37 12.60
N LEU A 370 8.95 16.24 13.41
CA LEU A 370 8.21 17.24 14.16
C LEU A 370 7.50 18.25 13.24
N GLU A 371 8.15 18.64 12.14
CA GLU A 371 7.55 19.48 11.11
C GLU A 371 6.37 18.78 10.42
N LEU A 372 6.53 17.51 10.03
CA LEU A 372 5.47 16.69 9.43
C LEU A 372 4.27 16.51 10.38
N LEU A 373 4.51 16.36 11.69
CA LEU A 373 3.44 16.28 12.68
C LEU A 373 2.69 17.62 12.79
N ALA A 374 3.42 18.74 12.77
CA ALA A 374 2.84 20.07 12.96
C ALA A 374 2.10 20.59 11.72
N LYS A 375 2.75 20.51 10.54
CA LYS A 375 2.24 21.05 9.27
C LYS A 375 1.40 20.03 8.49
N GLY A 376 1.70 18.75 8.67
CA GLY A 376 1.00 17.64 8.00
C GLY A 376 1.68 17.16 6.73
N ARG A 377 1.08 16.11 6.16
CA ARG A 377 1.43 15.56 4.84
C ARG A 377 0.95 16.51 3.72
N ASN A 378 1.31 16.24 2.46
CA ASN A 378 0.95 17.15 1.36
C ASN A 378 -0.53 17.01 0.95
N LYS A 379 -1.11 15.81 1.08
CA LYS A 379 -2.50 15.53 0.72
C LYS A 379 -3.39 15.33 1.94
N ASP A 380 -4.64 15.77 1.82
CA ASP A 380 -5.69 15.46 2.78
C ASP A 380 -6.25 14.06 2.50
N SER A 381 -6.71 13.38 3.56
CA SER A 381 -7.39 12.08 3.45
C SER A 381 -8.83 12.25 3.92
N PRO A 382 -9.83 11.60 3.29
CA PRO A 382 -11.23 11.77 3.67
C PRO A 382 -11.57 11.25 5.09
N TYR A 383 -10.68 10.45 5.70
CA TYR A 383 -10.86 9.79 6.98
C TYR A 383 -9.85 10.19 8.07
N ASP A 384 -8.90 11.10 7.77
CA ASP A 384 -7.86 11.56 8.70
C ASP A 384 -7.46 13.01 8.38
N ILE A 385 -7.12 13.80 9.39
CA ILE A 385 -6.51 15.12 9.19
C ILE A 385 -5.02 14.96 8.82
N LYS A 386 -4.52 15.79 7.89
CA LYS A 386 -3.14 15.66 7.38
C LYS A 386 -2.06 15.96 8.43
N ASN A 387 -2.33 16.88 9.35
CA ASN A 387 -1.46 17.19 10.47
C ASN A 387 -1.88 16.42 11.72
N SER A 388 -1.10 16.50 12.79
CA SER A 388 -1.37 15.78 14.03
C SER A 388 -1.11 16.69 15.23
N PRO A 389 -2.02 17.66 15.51
CA PRO A 389 -1.81 18.69 16.52
C PRO A 389 -1.63 18.13 17.93
N VAL A 390 -2.42 17.11 18.29
CA VAL A 390 -2.32 16.44 19.59
C VAL A 390 -0.98 15.72 19.72
N THR A 391 -0.55 15.01 18.68
CA THR A 391 0.78 14.35 18.66
C THR A 391 1.91 15.38 18.72
N THR A 392 1.78 16.49 18.00
CA THR A 392 2.75 17.60 18.04
C THR A 392 2.88 18.14 19.47
N PHE A 393 1.76 18.39 20.15
CA PHE A 393 1.75 18.80 21.55
C PHE A 393 2.44 17.79 22.47
N ILE A 394 2.10 16.50 22.34
CA ILE A 394 2.71 15.44 23.15
C ILE A 394 4.24 15.41 22.95
N ILE A 395 4.71 15.36 21.70
CA ILE A 395 6.15 15.30 21.41
C ILE A 395 6.86 16.59 21.84
N LYS A 396 6.25 17.78 21.65
CA LYS A 396 6.82 19.03 22.17
C LYS A 396 6.90 19.05 23.70
N SER A 397 6.02 18.33 24.40
CA SER A 397 6.00 18.27 25.87
C SER A 397 7.05 17.31 26.43
N ILE A 398 7.22 16.13 25.81
CA ILE A 398 7.99 15.02 26.41
C ILE A 398 9.25 14.63 25.62
N GLY A 399 9.37 15.05 24.36
CA GLY A 399 10.44 14.68 23.44
C GLY A 399 10.32 13.27 22.83
N PHE A 400 11.11 13.00 21.79
CA PHE A 400 11.07 11.72 21.08
C PHE A 400 11.58 10.53 21.90
N ASP A 401 12.58 10.70 22.77
CA ASP A 401 13.08 9.62 23.65
C ASP A 401 11.95 9.09 24.55
N SER A 402 11.27 10.00 25.26
CA SER A 402 10.13 9.67 26.13
C SER A 402 8.97 9.11 25.30
N GLY A 403 8.73 9.66 24.10
CA GLY A 403 7.78 9.10 23.14
C GLY A 403 8.08 7.64 22.77
N GLY A 404 9.34 7.30 22.53
CA GLY A 404 9.78 5.93 22.26
C GLY A 404 9.58 4.98 23.45
N TYR A 405 9.86 5.45 24.67
CA TYR A 405 9.54 4.70 25.89
C TYR A 405 8.03 4.44 26.01
N LEU A 406 7.21 5.47 25.83
CA LEU A 406 5.76 5.35 25.89
C LEU A 406 5.19 4.48 24.78
N LEU A 407 5.79 4.47 23.59
CA LEU A 407 5.40 3.54 22.52
C LEU A 407 5.56 2.08 22.96
N GLN A 408 6.65 1.75 23.66
CA GLN A 408 6.86 0.39 24.18
C GLN A 408 5.78 0.03 25.22
N LYS A 409 5.45 0.97 26.13
CA LYS A 409 4.36 0.79 27.10
C LYS A 409 2.99 0.69 26.43
N ALA A 410 2.75 1.47 25.39
CA ALA A 410 1.54 1.40 24.58
C ALA A 410 1.40 0.01 23.94
N LYS A 411 2.49 -0.55 23.41
CA LYS A 411 2.49 -1.93 22.88
C LYS A 411 2.19 -2.97 23.98
N ASP A 412 2.67 -2.78 25.20
CA ASP A 412 2.31 -3.66 26.32
C ASP A 412 0.83 -3.52 26.71
N PHE A 413 0.28 -2.30 26.67
CA PHE A 413 -1.15 -2.03 26.86
C PHE A 413 -2.01 -2.72 25.79
N PHE A 414 -1.65 -2.56 24.50
CA PHE A 414 -2.40 -3.19 23.40
C PHE A 414 -2.41 -4.72 23.46
N ASN A 415 -1.36 -5.30 24.04
CA ASN A 415 -1.24 -6.74 24.26
C ASN A 415 -1.87 -7.21 25.58
N GLY A 416 -2.52 -6.32 26.34
CA GLY A 416 -3.17 -6.63 27.62
C GLY A 416 -2.20 -7.01 28.74
N LYS A 417 -0.91 -6.65 28.63
CA LYS A 417 0.09 -6.91 29.68
C LYS A 417 0.01 -5.90 30.82
N ILE A 418 -0.41 -4.68 30.51
CA ILE A 418 -0.70 -3.62 31.48
C ILE A 418 -2.09 -3.08 31.22
N GLU A 419 -2.75 -2.62 32.27
CA GLU A 419 -4.09 -2.02 32.18
C GLU A 419 -4.02 -0.55 31.71
N ALA A 420 -5.13 -0.02 31.20
CA ALA A 420 -5.22 1.37 30.72
C ALA A 420 -4.75 2.39 31.78
N GLU A 421 -5.15 2.23 33.04
CA GLU A 421 -4.75 3.11 34.14
C GLU A 421 -3.27 2.98 34.53
N GLU A 422 -2.66 1.82 34.29
CA GLU A 422 -1.22 1.63 34.49
C GLU A 422 -0.44 2.34 33.38
N PHE A 423 -0.87 2.21 32.12
CA PHE A 423 -0.30 2.95 31.00
C PHE A 423 -0.40 4.48 31.19
N LEU A 424 -1.54 5.00 31.63
CA LEU A 424 -1.71 6.44 31.88
C LEU A 424 -0.79 6.98 32.99
N LYS A 425 -0.38 6.14 33.95
CA LYS A 425 0.58 6.53 35.02
C LYS A 425 2.02 6.64 34.53
N GLU A 426 2.38 5.95 33.45
CA GLU A 426 3.70 6.04 32.82
C GLU A 426 3.88 7.35 32.04
N CYS A 427 2.77 7.99 31.66
CA CYS A 427 2.78 9.20 30.85
C CYS A 427 3.13 10.44 31.69
N ASP A 428 3.67 11.47 31.03
CA ASP A 428 4.00 12.74 31.68
C ASP A 428 2.75 13.38 32.32
N PRO A 429 2.78 13.74 33.62
CA PRO A 429 1.61 14.26 34.33
C PRO A 429 1.06 15.56 33.73
N TYR A 430 1.92 16.43 33.21
CA TYR A 430 1.49 17.68 32.59
C TYR A 430 0.77 17.39 31.26
N ALA A 431 1.40 16.61 30.38
CA ALA A 431 0.84 16.27 29.08
C ALA A 431 -0.53 15.56 29.20
N ILE A 432 -0.64 14.57 30.09
CA ILE A 432 -1.92 13.86 30.31
C ILE A 432 -2.99 14.75 30.90
N LYS A 433 -2.64 15.58 31.91
CA LYS A 433 -3.59 16.50 32.50
C LYS A 433 -4.15 17.45 31.44
N THR A 434 -3.30 18.01 30.59
CA THR A 434 -3.72 18.90 29.50
C THR A 434 -4.63 18.19 28.49
N VAL A 435 -4.32 16.95 28.09
CA VAL A 435 -5.20 16.18 27.19
C VAL A 435 -6.55 15.89 27.85
N ILE A 436 -6.57 15.50 29.13
CA ILE A 436 -7.82 15.27 29.88
C ILE A 436 -8.67 16.54 29.94
N GLU A 437 -8.06 17.68 30.27
CA GLU A 437 -8.76 18.97 30.33
C GLU A 437 -9.32 19.37 28.95
N ALA A 438 -8.54 19.18 27.88
CA ALA A 438 -8.97 19.46 26.52
C ALA A 438 -10.13 18.57 26.05
N VAL A 439 -10.10 17.27 26.37
CA VAL A 439 -11.22 16.36 26.14
C VAL A 439 -12.44 16.81 26.94
N GLY A 440 -12.28 17.19 28.22
CA GLY A 440 -13.35 17.72 29.05
C GLY A 440 -14.01 18.97 28.46
N GLN A 441 -13.21 19.91 27.95
CA GLN A 441 -13.72 21.11 27.27
C GLN A 441 -14.51 20.79 26.00
N LEU A 442 -14.08 19.78 25.22
CA LEU A 442 -14.83 19.28 24.07
C LEU A 442 -16.20 18.70 24.46
N PHE A 443 -16.29 17.99 25.59
CA PHE A 443 -17.59 17.51 26.09
C PHE A 443 -18.49 18.66 26.57
N GLU A 444 -17.93 19.65 27.26
CA GLU A 444 -18.69 20.83 27.69
C GLU A 444 -19.18 21.65 26.48
N SER A 445 -18.39 21.81 25.42
CA SER A 445 -18.84 22.50 24.20
C SER A 445 -20.02 21.79 23.53
N ARG A 446 -20.01 20.45 23.50
CA ARG A 446 -21.15 19.66 23.01
C ARG A 446 -22.40 19.81 23.88
N LYS A 447 -22.22 19.81 25.19
CA LYS A 447 -23.30 20.03 26.16
C LYS A 447 -23.89 21.43 26.04
N MET A 448 -23.08 22.46 25.74
CA MET A 448 -23.55 23.81 25.44
C MET A 448 -24.34 23.85 24.13
N ALA A 449 -23.84 23.22 23.07
CA ALA A 449 -24.53 23.14 21.78
C ALA A 449 -25.92 22.49 21.90
N LEU A 450 -26.05 21.40 22.69
CA LEU A 450 -27.35 20.77 22.99
C LEU A 450 -28.32 21.69 23.74
N ARG A 451 -27.81 22.64 24.53
CA ARG A 451 -28.63 23.61 25.28
C ARG A 451 -29.06 24.80 24.42
N GLY A 452 -28.59 24.91 23.17
CA GLY A 452 -28.93 26.02 22.27
C GLY A 452 -28.35 27.38 22.70
N ILE A 453 -27.35 27.38 23.58
CA ILE A 453 -26.67 28.60 24.02
C ILE A 453 -25.39 28.71 23.18
N ASN A 454 -25.49 29.42 22.05
CA ASN A 454 -24.33 29.86 21.27
C ASN A 454 -23.74 31.13 21.87
#